data_AF-A0A2P4PAD0-F1
#
_entry.id   AF-A0A2P4PAD0-F1
#
_cell.length_a   1.000
_cell.length_b   1.000
_cell.length_c   1.000
_cell.angle_alpha   90.00
_cell.angle_beta   90.00
_cell.angle_gamma   90.00
#
_symmetry.space_group_name_H-M   'P 1'
#
loop_
_entity.id
_entity.type
_entity.pdbx_description
1 polymer ?
#
loop_
_entity_poly.entity_id
_entity_poly.type
_entity_poly.pdbx_seq_one_letter_code
_entity_poly.pdbx_strand_id
1 'polypeptide(L)'
;MDDLISGVQNWLLLEINKILDPINHITLEHIKNLNDIWKLEVSEDHITFIDLIKGFFPCSLINFFKQLLSTKSKVEILSYNFRNKILDKSMIFWKVRCNKLNEIDKGLGIDKNVKKQHFGKEQFIDKTRKSKNKKYFNLQSLQSHIYFGVIQ
;
A
#
# COMPACT_ATOMS: atom_id res chain seq x y z
N MET A 1 -3.20 -15.32 -5.34
CA MET A 1 -3.16 -13.85 -5.17
C MET A 1 -4.36 -13.21 -5.84
N ASP A 2 -4.95 -13.86 -6.84
CA ASP A 2 -6.22 -13.42 -7.46
C ASP A 2 -7.40 -13.41 -6.48
N ASP A 3 -7.42 -14.32 -5.49
CA ASP A 3 -8.40 -14.31 -4.39
C ASP A 3 -8.28 -13.07 -3.50
N LEU A 4 -7.07 -12.51 -3.36
CA LEU A 4 -6.81 -11.30 -2.59
C LEU A 4 -7.44 -10.09 -3.28
N ILE A 5 -7.13 -9.90 -4.57
CA ILE A 5 -7.66 -8.80 -5.37
C ILE A 5 -9.17 -8.91 -5.46
N SER A 6 -9.70 -10.07 -5.85
CA SER A 6 -11.14 -10.30 -5.98
C SER A 6 -11.86 -10.04 -4.65
N GLY A 7 -11.28 -10.47 -3.53
CA GLY A 7 -11.81 -10.20 -2.20
C GLY A 7 -11.81 -8.71 -1.83
N VAL A 8 -10.80 -7.95 -2.26
CA VAL A 8 -10.71 -6.50 -2.03
C VAL A 8 -11.67 -5.74 -2.94
N GLN A 9 -11.78 -6.11 -4.22
CA GLN A 9 -12.71 -5.53 -5.19
C GLN A 9 -14.16 -5.71 -4.74
N ASN A 10 -14.55 -6.94 -4.35
CA ASN A 10 -15.90 -7.23 -3.86
C ASN A 10 -16.21 -6.47 -2.56
N TRP A 11 -15.24 -6.38 -1.65
CA TRP A 11 -15.42 -5.59 -0.43
C TRP A 11 -15.64 -4.10 -0.76
N LEU A 12 -14.84 -3.53 -1.67
CA LEU A 12 -14.95 -2.12 -2.04
C LEU A 12 -16.29 -1.81 -2.71
N LEU A 13 -16.76 -2.69 -3.58
CA LEU A 13 -18.09 -2.61 -4.19
C LEU A 13 -19.20 -2.54 -3.14
N LEU A 14 -19.19 -3.48 -2.19
CA LEU A 14 -20.19 -3.53 -1.13
C LEU A 14 -20.13 -2.29 -0.25
N GLU A 15 -18.92 -1.81 0.08
CA GLU A 15 -18.75 -0.66 0.95
C GLU A 15 -19.22 0.65 0.29
N ILE A 16 -18.91 0.85 -1.00
CA ILE A 16 -19.41 2.00 -1.75
C ILE A 16 -20.94 1.95 -1.85
N ASN A 17 -21.53 0.81 -2.21
CA ASN A 17 -22.98 0.69 -2.37
C ASN A 17 -23.77 0.83 -1.06
N LYS A 18 -23.16 0.64 0.12
CA LYS A 18 -23.78 0.99 1.41
C LYS A 18 -23.86 2.50 1.65
N ILE A 19 -22.92 3.26 1.08
CA ILE A 19 -22.77 4.70 1.30
C ILE A 19 -23.61 5.49 0.30
N LEU A 20 -23.77 4.95 -0.91
CA LEU A 20 -24.57 5.55 -1.97
C LEU A 20 -26.07 5.40 -1.71
N ASP A 21 -26.85 6.33 -2.24
CA ASP A 21 -28.32 6.23 -2.25
C ASP A 21 -28.79 5.04 -3.09
N PRO A 22 -29.95 4.42 -2.79
CA PRO A 22 -30.44 3.22 -3.51
C PRO A 22 -30.65 3.39 -5.02
N ILE A 23 -30.68 4.62 -5.51
CA ILE A 23 -30.85 4.94 -6.94
C ILE A 23 -29.49 5.03 -7.64
N ASN A 24 -28.41 5.27 -6.89
CA ASN A 24 -27.04 5.39 -7.38
C ASN A 24 -26.26 4.14 -6.97
N HIS A 25 -26.20 3.14 -7.82
CA HIS A 25 -25.40 1.93 -7.58
C HIS A 25 -24.31 1.77 -8.62
N ILE A 26 -23.14 1.34 -8.17
CA ILE A 26 -22.06 0.91 -9.07
C ILE A 26 -22.01 -0.61 -9.14
N THR A 27 -21.45 -1.12 -10.22
CA THR A 27 -21.23 -2.55 -10.44
C THR A 27 -19.77 -2.94 -10.21
N LEU A 28 -19.48 -4.23 -10.11
CA LEU A 28 -18.11 -4.74 -10.01
C LEU A 28 -17.24 -4.31 -11.19
N GLU A 29 -17.84 -4.12 -12.37
CA GLU A 29 -17.14 -3.67 -13.57
C GLU A 29 -16.53 -2.26 -13.40
N HIS A 30 -17.27 -1.34 -12.76
CA HIS A 30 -16.75 -0.01 -12.44
C HIS A 30 -15.50 -0.09 -11.56
N ILE A 31 -15.47 -1.03 -10.61
CA ILE A 31 -14.32 -1.26 -9.73
C ILE A 31 -13.16 -1.88 -10.52
N LYS A 32 -13.42 -2.90 -11.34
CA LYS A 32 -12.39 -3.57 -12.15
C LYS A 32 -11.75 -2.65 -13.19
N ASN A 33 -12.51 -1.68 -13.69
CA ASN A 33 -12.04 -0.68 -14.65
C ASN A 33 -11.17 0.42 -14.02
N LEU A 34 -10.90 0.36 -12.71
CA LEU A 34 -9.82 1.13 -12.11
C LEU A 34 -8.48 0.55 -12.56
N ASN A 35 -8.04 0.94 -13.77
CA ASN A 35 -6.87 0.49 -14.55
C ASN A 35 -5.78 -0.31 -13.80
N ASP A 36 -4.56 0.24 -13.70
CA ASP A 36 -3.35 -0.50 -13.35
C ASP A 36 -3.30 -0.90 -11.87
N ILE A 37 -4.18 -0.35 -11.04
CA ILE A 37 -4.17 -0.54 -9.58
C ILE A 37 -4.48 -1.97 -9.15
N TRP A 38 -5.01 -2.81 -10.06
CA TRP A 38 -5.28 -4.22 -9.80
C TRP A 38 -4.19 -5.14 -10.34
N LYS A 39 -3.20 -4.62 -11.08
CA LYS A 39 -2.12 -5.46 -11.62
C LYS A 39 -1.19 -5.94 -10.51
N LEU A 40 -0.76 -7.20 -10.62
CA LEU A 40 0.19 -7.85 -9.70
C LEU A 40 1.61 -7.85 -10.28
N GLU A 41 2.06 -6.69 -10.76
CA GLU A 41 3.38 -6.52 -11.33
C GLU A 41 4.06 -5.30 -10.72
N VAL A 42 5.39 -5.29 -10.71
CA VAL A 42 6.13 -4.09 -10.36
C VAL A 42 6.24 -3.24 -11.62
N SER A 43 5.78 -2.01 -11.54
CA SER A 43 5.89 -1.02 -12.62
C SER A 43 6.67 0.20 -12.14
N GLU A 44 7.47 0.78 -13.03
CA GLU A 44 8.12 2.09 -12.78
C GLU A 44 7.19 3.26 -13.15
N ASP A 45 6.22 3.02 -14.03
CA ASP A 45 5.40 4.06 -14.65
C ASP A 45 3.97 4.12 -14.08
N HIS A 46 3.53 3.05 -13.42
CA HIS A 46 2.15 2.91 -12.94
C HIS A 46 2.09 2.46 -11.47
N ILE A 47 1.11 2.99 -10.74
CA ILE A 47 0.80 2.50 -9.39
C ILE A 47 -0.05 1.24 -9.52
N THR A 48 0.45 0.14 -8.97
CA THR A 48 -0.14 -1.19 -9.07
C THR A 48 -0.72 -1.66 -7.74
N PHE A 49 -1.31 -2.86 -7.72
CA PHE A 49 -1.84 -3.43 -6.47
C PHE A 49 -0.73 -3.69 -5.44
N ILE A 50 0.48 -3.98 -5.92
CA ILE A 50 1.67 -4.14 -5.07
C ILE A 50 1.96 -2.84 -4.32
N ASP A 51 1.78 -1.69 -4.96
CA ASP A 51 2.03 -0.39 -4.35
C ASP A 51 0.94 -0.01 -3.34
N LEU A 52 -0.31 -0.41 -3.58
CA LEU A 52 -1.37 -0.32 -2.58
C LEU A 52 -1.04 -1.12 -1.32
N ILE A 53 -0.52 -2.35 -1.47
CA ILE A 53 -0.06 -3.18 -0.34
C ILE A 53 1.07 -2.49 0.44
N LYS A 54 1.98 -1.80 -0.26
CA LYS A 54 3.04 -0.99 0.37
C LYS A 54 2.51 0.28 1.05
N GLY A 55 1.25 0.64 0.82
CA GLY A 55 0.60 1.81 1.41
C GLY A 55 0.63 3.06 0.54
N PHE A 56 1.06 2.99 -0.72
CA PHE A 56 0.90 4.09 -1.68
C PHE A 56 -0.57 4.18 -2.09
N PHE A 57 -1.10 5.40 -2.17
CA PHE A 57 -2.51 5.62 -2.48
C PHE A 57 -2.66 6.54 -3.70
N PRO A 58 -3.08 6.04 -4.87
CA PRO A 58 -3.18 6.83 -6.09
C PRO A 58 -4.20 7.98 -5.98
N CYS A 59 -3.83 9.16 -6.50
CA CYS A 59 -4.78 10.27 -6.66
C CYS A 59 -5.96 9.92 -7.57
N SER A 60 -5.75 9.06 -8.58
CA SER A 60 -6.81 8.58 -9.47
C SER A 60 -7.90 7.82 -8.71
N LEU A 61 -7.53 7.02 -7.70
CA LEU A 61 -8.46 6.31 -6.84
C LEU A 61 -9.25 7.26 -5.93
N ILE A 62 -8.60 8.28 -5.38
CA ILE A 62 -9.26 9.33 -4.61
C ILE A 62 -10.25 10.11 -5.48
N ASN A 63 -9.88 10.44 -6.71
CA ASN A 63 -10.76 11.14 -7.64
C ASN A 63 -11.97 10.30 -8.02
N PHE A 64 -11.79 9.00 -8.22
CA PHE A 64 -12.90 8.06 -8.40
C PHE A 64 -13.86 8.09 -7.20
N PHE A 65 -13.35 8.05 -5.97
CA PHE A 65 -14.21 8.15 -4.78
C PHE A 65 -14.94 9.49 -4.70
N LYS A 66 -14.28 10.60 -5.03
CA LYS A 66 -14.91 11.94 -5.06
C LYS A 66 -16.01 12.08 -6.11
N GLN A 67 -15.89 11.38 -7.24
CA GLN A 67 -16.94 11.37 -8.26
C GLN A 67 -18.20 10.65 -7.79
N LEU A 68 -18.04 9.62 -6.96
CA LEU A 68 -19.15 8.83 -6.41
C LEU A 68 -19.75 9.45 -5.14
N LEU A 69 -18.90 10.04 -4.29
CA LEU A 69 -19.27 10.48 -2.96
C LEU A 69 -19.30 12.01 -2.88
N SER A 70 -20.46 12.54 -2.51
CA SER A 70 -20.74 13.97 -2.48
C SER A 70 -20.08 14.75 -1.33
N THR A 71 -19.51 14.06 -0.32
CA THR A 71 -18.86 14.73 0.83
C THR A 71 -17.43 14.27 1.05
N LYS A 72 -16.56 15.22 1.41
CA LYS A 72 -15.13 14.98 1.74
C LYS A 72 -14.96 13.94 2.85
N SER A 73 -15.78 14.00 3.91
CA SER A 73 -15.72 13.07 5.04
C SER A 73 -15.99 11.62 4.62
N LYS A 74 -16.96 11.38 3.73
CA LYS A 74 -17.24 10.03 3.20
C LYS A 74 -16.05 9.49 2.41
N VAL A 75 -15.40 10.33 1.59
CA VAL A 75 -14.20 9.95 0.83
C VAL A 75 -13.05 9.58 1.77
N GLU A 76 -12.80 10.36 2.82
CA GLU A 76 -11.74 10.09 3.79
C GLU A 76 -11.98 8.78 4.54
N ILE A 77 -13.21 8.55 5.03
CA ILE A 77 -13.59 7.32 5.72
C ILE A 77 -13.43 6.10 4.80
N LEU A 78 -13.94 6.19 3.56
CA LEU A 78 -13.81 5.09 2.60
C LEU A 78 -12.34 4.80 2.28
N SER A 79 -11.52 5.84 2.09
CA SER A 79 -10.10 5.69 1.80
C SER A 79 -9.35 5.01 2.95
N TYR A 80 -9.64 5.42 4.19
CA TYR A 80 -9.08 4.81 5.39
C TYR A 80 -9.49 3.34 5.51
N ASN A 81 -10.78 3.03 5.38
CA ASN A 81 -11.29 1.67 5.46
C ASN A 81 -10.74 0.78 4.34
N PHE A 82 -10.63 1.29 3.12
CA PHE A 82 -10.05 0.56 2.00
C PHE A 82 -8.58 0.24 2.22
N ARG A 83 -7.78 1.20 2.72
CA ARG A 83 -6.39 0.96 3.10
C ARG A 83 -6.27 -0.13 4.18
N ASN A 84 -7.10 -0.06 5.22
CA ASN A 84 -7.12 -1.07 6.28
C ASN A 84 -7.51 -2.45 5.74
N LYS A 85 -8.48 -2.51 4.81
CA LYS A 85 -8.87 -3.78 4.19
C LYS A 85 -7.73 -4.44 3.43
N ILE A 86 -6.98 -3.66 2.65
CA ILE A 86 -5.80 -4.15 1.92
C ILE A 86 -4.74 -4.63 2.91
N LEU A 87 -4.47 -3.84 3.97
CA LEU A 87 -3.53 -4.23 5.01
C LEU A 87 -3.94 -5.57 5.63
N ASP A 88 -5.14 -5.69 6.17
CA ASP A 88 -5.66 -6.90 6.82
C ASP A 88 -5.53 -8.13 5.93
N LYS A 89 -5.94 -7.99 4.67
CA LYS A 89 -5.88 -9.09 3.71
C LYS A 89 -4.44 -9.43 3.30
N SER A 90 -3.53 -8.45 3.27
CA SER A 90 -2.12 -8.66 2.96
C SER A 90 -1.27 -9.11 4.15
N MET A 91 -1.77 -8.99 5.39
CA MET A 91 -1.05 -9.38 6.62
C MET A 91 -0.61 -10.84 6.62
N ILE A 92 -1.31 -11.72 5.91
CA ILE A 92 -0.90 -13.12 5.77
C ILE A 92 0.49 -13.25 5.13
N PHE A 93 0.77 -12.46 4.09
CA PHE A 93 2.08 -12.45 3.42
C PHE A 93 3.15 -11.81 4.30
N TRP A 94 2.80 -10.70 4.96
CA TRP A 94 3.70 -10.02 5.88
C TRP A 94 4.09 -10.93 7.05
N LYS A 95 3.15 -11.66 7.64
CA LYS A 95 3.42 -12.58 8.76
C LYS A 95 4.39 -13.70 8.37
N VAL A 96 4.18 -14.33 7.21
CA VAL A 96 5.10 -15.37 6.71
C VAL A 96 6.50 -14.80 6.50
N ARG A 97 6.61 -13.62 5.87
CA ARG A 97 7.89 -12.94 5.66
C ARG A 97 8.57 -12.57 6.98
N CYS A 98 7.83 -11.99 7.93
CA CYS A 98 8.34 -11.60 9.24
C CYS A 98 8.84 -12.81 10.03
N ASN A 99 8.13 -13.94 9.97
CA ASN A 99 8.57 -15.17 10.64
C ASN A 99 9.90 -15.67 10.06
N LYS A 100 10.05 -15.73 8.74
CA LYS A 100 11.31 -16.11 8.09
C LYS A 100 12.46 -15.18 8.47
N LEU A 101 12.21 -13.87 8.52
CA LEU A 101 13.22 -12.90 8.96
C LEU A 101 13.62 -13.14 10.43
N ASN A 102 12.65 -13.41 11.30
CA ASN A 102 12.93 -13.73 12.69
C ASN A 102 13.76 -15.03 12.86
N GLU A 103 13.57 -16.02 12.00
CA GLU A 103 14.37 -17.25 11.99
C GLU A 103 15.83 -16.97 11.57
N ILE A 104 16.02 -16.17 10.51
CA ILE A 104 17.35 -15.74 10.06
C ILE A 104 18.05 -14.94 11.17
N ASP A 105 17.36 -13.97 11.76
CA ASP A 105 17.91 -13.16 12.84
C ASP A 105 18.35 -14.02 14.03
N LYS A 106 17.52 -14.99 14.45
CA LYS A 106 17.87 -15.95 15.49
C LYS A 106 19.12 -16.76 15.14
N GLY A 107 19.21 -17.26 13.90
CA GLY A 107 20.38 -18.00 13.42
C GLY A 107 21.67 -17.18 13.41
N LEU A 108 21.55 -15.86 13.30
CA LEU A 108 22.67 -14.91 13.36
C LEU A 108 22.91 -14.32 14.76
N GLY A 109 22.17 -14.75 15.79
CA GLY A 109 22.25 -14.18 17.14
C GLY A 109 21.77 -12.72 17.22
N ILE A 110 21.01 -12.24 16.24
CA ILE A 110 20.45 -10.89 16.19
C ILE A 110 19.17 -10.87 17.00
N ASP A 111 19.28 -10.42 18.25
CA ASP A 111 18.13 -10.25 19.13
C ASP A 111 17.57 -8.81 19.11
N LYS A 112 16.55 -8.54 19.93
CA LYS A 112 15.96 -7.21 20.05
C LYS A 112 16.97 -6.17 20.56
N ASN A 113 17.93 -6.54 21.41
CA ASN A 113 18.93 -5.64 21.96
C ASN A 113 19.97 -5.27 20.90
N VAL A 114 20.44 -6.23 20.11
CA VAL A 114 21.32 -6.02 18.96
C VAL A 114 20.65 -5.06 17.97
N LYS A 115 19.38 -5.27 17.63
CA LYS A 115 18.62 -4.35 16.75
C LYS A 115 18.53 -2.94 17.33
N LYS A 116 18.24 -2.80 18.63
CA LYS A 116 18.18 -1.49 19.31
C LYS A 116 19.53 -0.77 19.31
N GLN A 117 20.62 -1.49 19.53
CA GLN A 117 21.98 -0.92 19.51
C GLN A 117 22.36 -0.36 18.13
N HIS A 118 21.71 -0.83 17.06
CA HIS A 118 21.93 -0.39 15.68
C HIS A 118 20.79 0.50 15.16
N PHE A 119 19.77 0.78 15.98
CA PHE A 119 18.66 1.65 15.61
C PHE A 119 19.16 3.10 15.46
N GLY A 120 18.92 3.72 14.31
CA GLY A 120 19.36 5.09 14.02
C GLY A 120 20.86 5.26 13.78
N LYS A 121 21.66 4.18 13.84
CA LYS A 121 23.04 4.20 13.35
C LYS A 121 23.01 4.08 11.82
N GLU A 122 23.94 4.75 11.13
CA GLU A 122 24.09 4.60 9.69
C GLU A 122 24.18 3.09 9.36
N GLN A 123 23.29 2.64 8.49
CA GLN A 123 23.39 1.29 7.94
C GLN A 123 24.78 1.16 7.29
N PHE A 124 25.35 -0.04 7.28
CA PHE A 124 26.54 -0.33 6.48
C PHE A 124 26.21 0.00 5.00
N ILE A 125 26.47 1.25 4.60
CA ILE A 125 26.66 1.61 3.21
C ILE A 125 27.99 0.97 2.89
N ASP A 126 27.94 -0.18 2.21
CA ASP A 126 29.12 -0.71 1.56
C ASP A 126 29.62 0.39 0.60
N LYS A 127 30.62 1.16 1.05
CA LYS A 127 31.25 2.24 0.27
C LYS A 127 31.90 1.72 -1.00
N THR A 128 32.10 0.40 -1.12
CA THR A 128 32.62 -0.27 -2.31
C THR A 128 31.52 -0.78 -3.24
N ARG A 129 30.25 -0.76 -2.80
CA ARG A 129 29.10 -1.09 -3.64
C ARG A 129 28.88 0.02 -4.66
N LYS A 130 29.53 -0.11 -5.81
CA LYS A 130 29.18 0.67 -7.00
C LYS A 130 27.74 0.33 -7.38
N SER A 131 26.80 1.21 -7.04
CA SER A 131 25.43 1.12 -7.54
C SER A 131 25.49 1.08 -9.07
N LYS A 132 25.05 -0.03 -9.68
CA LYS A 132 24.90 -0.12 -11.14
C LYS A 132 23.76 0.77 -11.65
N ASN A 133 22.93 1.33 -10.77
CA ASN A 133 21.79 2.17 -11.11
C ASN A 133 22.00 3.61 -10.59
N LYS A 134 22.27 4.54 -11.52
CA LYS A 134 22.28 6.00 -11.27
C LYS A 134 20.90 6.59 -10.90
N LYS A 135 19.82 5.80 -10.89
CA LYS A 135 18.43 6.26 -10.68
C LYS A 135 18.09 6.67 -9.22
N TYR A 136 18.92 6.38 -8.23
CA TYR A 136 18.56 6.59 -6.81
C TYR A 136 18.79 8.01 -6.26
N PHE A 137 19.24 8.97 -7.09
CA PHE A 137 19.33 10.38 -6.67
C PHE A 137 17.98 11.12 -6.67
N ASN A 138 16.89 10.52 -7.20
CA ASN A 138 15.63 11.21 -7.46
C ASN A 138 14.51 10.96 -6.43
N LEU A 139 14.82 10.37 -5.27
CA LEU A 139 13.82 10.10 -4.22
C LEU A 139 13.36 11.36 -3.46
N GLN A 140 13.98 12.52 -3.68
CA GLN A 140 13.50 13.80 -3.15
C GLN A 140 12.10 14.15 -3.68
N SER A 141 11.75 13.75 -4.90
CA SER A 141 10.40 13.94 -5.44
C SER A 141 9.37 13.01 -4.78
N LEU A 142 9.75 11.77 -4.45
CA LEU A 142 8.90 10.87 -3.67
C LEU A 142 8.66 11.43 -2.27
N GLN A 143 9.70 11.99 -1.66
CA GLN A 143 9.62 12.57 -0.31
C GLN A 143 8.73 13.82 -0.24
N SER A 144 8.64 14.61 -1.33
CA SER A 144 7.76 15.78 -1.39
C SER A 144 6.30 15.49 -1.74
N HIS A 145 5.99 14.29 -2.25
CA HIS A 145 4.64 13.90 -2.67
C HIS A 145 4.01 12.77 -1.83
N ILE A 146 4.76 12.18 -0.90
CA ILE A 146 4.23 11.20 0.07
C ILE A 146 3.83 11.95 1.34
N TYR A 147 2.53 12.16 1.52
CA TYR A 147 1.98 12.60 2.80
C TYR A 147 1.98 11.42 3.77
N PHE A 148 2.94 11.40 4.71
CA PHE A 148 2.78 10.59 5.91
C PHE A 148 1.68 11.23 6.75
N GLY A 149 0.63 10.47 7.08
CA GLY A 149 -0.44 10.93 7.95
C GLY A 149 0.14 11.37 9.29
N VAL A 150 0.23 12.68 9.49
CA VAL A 150 0.63 13.25 10.78
C VAL A 150 -0.61 13.17 11.66
N ILE A 151 -0.53 12.38 12.72
CA ILE A 151 -1.49 12.43 13.82
C ILE A 151 -1.25 13.79 14.50
N GLN A 152 -2.21 14.70 14.37
CA GLN A 152 -2.31 15.89 15.24
C GLN A 152 -3.01 15.51 16.54
#